data_AF-A0A956W4M0-F1
#
_entry.id   AF-A0A956W4M0-F1
#
_cell.length_a   1.000
_cell.length_b   1.000
_cell.length_c   1.000
_cell.angle_alpha   90.00
_cell.angle_beta   90.00
_cell.angle_gamma   90.00
#
_symmetry.space_group_name_H-M   'P 1'
#
loop_
_entity.id
_entity.type
_entity.pdbx_description
1 polymer ?
#
loop_
_entity_poly.entity_id
_entity_poly.type
_entity_poly.pdbx_seq_one_letter_code
_entity_poly.pdbx_strand_id
1 'polypeptide(L)'
;MTWSRFSGLAYIDEDRACDGYTLITPPGDSAVLLGMRGEVVHRWRFPDHHPGYARLLPNGNLLMRAIVKGLPPAVPVEFGEEHPPLAEHVRRMAGGATHLLEVDWDGKVVWSYENVLMHHDFDRLEN
;
A
#
# COMPACT_ATOMS: atom_id res chain seq x y z
N MET A 1 38.92 1.77 -4.90
CA MET A 1 37.73 2.59 -5.23
C MET A 1 36.59 2.13 -4.34
N THR A 2 36.20 2.93 -3.35
CA THR A 2 35.06 2.65 -2.48
C THR A 2 33.85 3.42 -3.01
N TRP A 3 32.89 2.70 -3.60
CA TRP A 3 31.59 3.27 -3.91
C TRP A 3 30.86 3.56 -2.60
N SER A 4 30.63 4.85 -2.32
CA SER A 4 29.66 5.26 -1.31
C SER A 4 28.28 4.75 -1.74
N ARG A 5 27.71 3.78 -1.03
CA ARG A 5 26.30 3.40 -1.16
C ARG A 5 25.49 4.44 -0.42
N PHE A 6 25.19 5.55 -1.09
CA PHE A 6 24.21 6.49 -0.58
C PHE A 6 22.81 5.84 -0.62
N SER A 7 22.12 5.79 0.50
CA SER A 7 20.74 5.30 0.60
C SER A 7 19.82 6.44 1.02
N GLY A 8 18.81 6.76 0.21
CA GLY A 8 17.85 7.84 0.46
C GLY A 8 17.86 8.93 -0.62
N LEU A 9 17.34 10.11 -0.28
CA LEU A 9 17.31 11.27 -1.17
C LEU A 9 18.69 11.90 -1.31
N ALA A 10 19.27 11.85 -2.51
CA ALA A 10 20.63 12.30 -2.76
C ALA A 10 20.74 13.77 -3.21
N TYR A 11 19.66 14.33 -3.76
CA TYR A 11 19.66 15.65 -4.39
C TYR A 11 18.24 16.22 -4.48
N ILE A 12 18.13 17.54 -4.34
CA ILE A 12 16.92 18.33 -4.58
C ILE A 12 17.33 19.54 -5.41
N ASP A 13 16.56 19.82 -6.46
CA ASP A 13 16.59 21.10 -7.17
C ASP A 13 15.39 21.92 -6.69
N GLU A 14 15.61 22.86 -5.78
CA GLU A 14 14.52 23.60 -5.11
C GLU A 14 13.72 24.48 -6.09
N ASP A 15 14.32 24.92 -7.20
CA ASP A 15 13.64 25.74 -8.21
C ASP A 15 12.74 24.91 -9.14
N ARG A 16 12.91 23.57 -9.15
CA ARG A 16 12.18 22.64 -10.03
C ARG A 16 11.31 21.65 -9.27
N ALA A 17 11.47 21.55 -7.96
CA ALA A 17 10.68 20.67 -7.12
C ALA A 17 9.35 21.35 -6.73
N CYS A 18 8.28 20.56 -6.64
CA CYS A 18 7.04 21.02 -6.02
C CYS A 18 7.09 20.77 -4.52
N ASP A 19 6.72 21.76 -3.72
CA ASP A 19 6.56 21.58 -2.27
C ASP A 19 5.49 20.53 -1.96
N GLY A 20 5.74 19.74 -0.92
CA GLY A 20 4.77 18.79 -0.40
C GLY A 20 5.38 17.61 0.32
N TYR A 21 4.66 16.49 0.27
CA TYR A 21 5.06 15.23 0.86
C TYR A 21 4.96 14.12 -0.18
N THR A 22 5.81 13.10 -0.03
CA THR A 22 5.72 11.88 -0.82
C THR A 22 5.21 10.75 0.06
N LEU A 23 4.04 10.21 -0.26
CA LEU A 23 3.52 8.99 0.37
C LEU A 23 4.08 7.76 -0.35
N ILE A 24 4.69 6.85 0.39
CA ILE A 24 5.16 5.57 -0.13
C ILE A 24 4.62 4.41 0.70
N THR A 25 4.33 3.30 0.04
CA THR A 25 3.88 2.04 0.67
C THR A 25 4.88 0.94 0.33
N PRO A 26 6.03 0.90 1.03
CA PRO A 26 7.05 -0.13 0.78
C PRO A 26 6.50 -1.53 1.09
N PRO A 27 7.06 -2.59 0.47
CA PRO A 27 6.78 -3.95 0.92
C PRO A 27 7.02 -4.10 2.42
N GLY A 28 6.10 -4.74 3.13
CA GLY A 28 6.17 -4.90 4.57
C GLY A 28 4.83 -4.65 5.24
N ASP A 29 4.83 -3.84 6.29
CA ASP A 29 3.70 -3.58 7.18
C ASP A 29 3.49 -2.08 7.45
N SER A 30 4.00 -1.19 6.60
CA SER A 30 3.88 0.25 6.82
C SER A 30 3.63 1.06 5.56
N ALA A 31 2.98 2.21 5.76
CA ALA A 31 2.97 3.33 4.84
C ALA A 31 3.76 4.47 5.47
N VAL A 32 4.52 5.22 4.66
CA VAL A 32 5.46 6.23 5.13
C VAL A 32 5.20 7.53 4.38
N LEU A 33 5.05 8.62 5.12
CA LEU A 33 5.01 9.97 4.58
C LEU A 33 6.40 10.59 4.69
N LEU A 34 6.99 10.93 3.55
CA LEU A 34 8.30 11.58 3.48
C LEU A 34 8.14 13.07 3.23
N GLY A 35 8.92 13.87 3.94
CA GLY A 35 9.09 15.28 3.64
C GLY A 35 10.05 15.50 2.48
N MET A 36 10.21 16.77 2.09
CA MET A 36 10.99 17.15 0.91
C MET A 36 12.46 16.73 0.98
N ARG A 37 13.03 16.57 2.19
CA ARG A 37 14.45 16.20 2.38
C ARG A 37 14.64 14.71 2.63
N GLY A 38 13.60 13.90 2.39
CA GLY A 38 13.61 12.45 2.56
C GLY A 38 13.48 12.00 4.02
N GLU A 39 13.23 12.93 4.94
CA GLU A 39 12.90 12.63 6.33
C GLU A 39 11.53 11.96 6.44
N VAL A 40 11.43 10.99 7.35
CA VAL A 40 10.14 10.37 7.68
C VAL A 40 9.36 11.33 8.58
N VAL A 41 8.32 11.93 8.02
CA VAL A 41 7.42 12.84 8.74
C VAL A 41 6.40 12.03 9.53
N HIS A 42 5.93 10.93 8.95
CA HIS A 42 5.00 10.03 9.62
C HIS A 42 5.10 8.59 9.11
N ARG A 43 4.67 7.65 9.95
CA ARG A 43 4.62 6.22 9.61
C ARG A 43 3.40 5.56 10.22
N TRP A 44 2.52 5.05 9.36
CA TRP A 44 1.46 4.13 9.75
C TRP A 44 1.99 2.70 9.77
N ARG A 45 1.65 1.93 10.80
CA ARG A 45 2.00 0.51 10.93
C ARG A 45 0.74 -0.34 10.95
N PHE A 46 0.78 -1.46 10.25
CA PHE A 46 -0.37 -2.35 10.04
C PHE A 46 -0.04 -3.75 10.57
N PRO A 47 -0.36 -4.05 11.84
CA PRO A 47 -0.04 -5.34 12.44
C PRO A 47 -0.73 -6.51 11.72
N ASP A 48 -1.96 -6.30 11.27
CA ASP A 48 -2.81 -7.37 10.71
C ASP A 48 -2.91 -7.35 9.18
N HIS A 49 -2.30 -6.37 8.52
CA HIS A 49 -2.44 -6.18 7.08
C HIS A 49 -1.09 -5.90 6.40
N HIS A 50 -0.93 -6.40 5.17
CA HIS A 50 0.07 -5.91 4.24
C HIS A 50 -0.51 -4.73 3.46
N PRO A 51 0.06 -3.51 3.60
CA PRO A 51 -0.40 -2.37 2.84
C PRO A 51 -0.05 -2.54 1.35
N GLY A 52 -1.05 -2.31 0.51
CA GLY A 52 -0.89 -2.01 -0.91
C GLY A 52 -0.68 -0.52 -1.11
N TYR A 53 -1.03 0.00 -2.30
CA TYR A 53 -0.96 1.45 -2.51
C TYR A 53 -2.04 2.16 -1.67
N ALA A 54 -1.74 3.40 -1.28
CA ALA A 54 -2.59 4.24 -0.46
C ALA A 54 -2.70 5.65 -1.03
N ARG A 55 -3.75 6.37 -0.65
CA ARG A 55 -3.97 7.79 -0.93
C ARG A 55 -4.18 8.54 0.38
N LEU A 56 -3.52 9.68 0.53
CA LEU A 56 -3.80 10.61 1.62
C LEU A 56 -5.04 11.44 1.24
N LEU A 57 -6.04 11.43 2.10
CA LEU A 57 -7.30 12.13 1.91
C LEU A 57 -7.21 13.58 2.46
N PRO A 58 -8.08 14.50 2.02
CA PRO A 58 -8.09 15.89 2.50
C PRO A 58 -8.28 16.05 4.01
N ASN A 59 -8.91 15.08 4.67
CA ASN A 59 -9.09 15.06 6.13
C ASN A 59 -7.86 14.56 6.90
N GLY A 60 -6.76 14.19 6.22
CA GLY A 60 -5.55 13.67 6.82
C GLY A 60 -5.52 12.15 7.02
N ASN A 61 -6.60 11.44 6.67
CA ASN A 61 -6.66 9.98 6.76
C ASN A 61 -5.97 9.34 5.54
N LEU A 62 -5.49 8.11 5.71
CA LEU A 62 -5.11 7.26 4.59
C LEU A 62 -6.27 6.38 4.15
N LEU A 63 -6.56 6.36 2.86
CA LEU A 63 -7.33 5.30 2.23
C LEU A 63 -6.37 4.33 1.55
N MET A 64 -6.46 3.05 1.86
CA MET A 64 -5.43 2.07 1.49
C MET A 64 -6.02 0.73 1.09
N ARG A 65 -5.52 0.21 -0.04
CA ARG A 65 -5.73 -1.18 -0.44
C ARG A 65 -4.88 -2.06 0.45
N ALA A 66 -5.40 -3.17 0.96
CA ALA A 66 -4.70 -4.02 1.90
C ALA A 66 -4.99 -5.51 1.70
N ILE A 67 -4.02 -6.34 2.08
CA ILE A 67 -4.17 -7.79 2.16
C ILE A 67 -4.08 -8.17 3.63
N VAL A 68 -5.12 -8.80 4.18
CA VAL A 68 -5.07 -9.33 5.55
C VAL A 68 -3.96 -10.40 5.67
N LYS A 69 -3.21 -10.36 6.77
CA LYS A 69 -2.15 -11.33 7.05
C LYS A 69 -2.73 -12.69 7.42
N GLY A 70 -1.91 -13.73 7.30
CA GLY A 70 -2.28 -15.09 7.71
C GLY A 70 -3.20 -15.83 6.72
N LEU A 71 -3.50 -15.24 5.56
CA LEU A 71 -4.19 -15.98 4.51
C LEU A 71 -3.33 -17.17 4.04
N PRO A 72 -3.94 -18.34 3.74
CA PRO A 72 -3.19 -19.48 3.25
C PRO A 72 -2.48 -19.13 1.94
N PRO A 73 -1.29 -19.69 1.67
CA PRO A 73 -0.58 -19.46 0.42
C PRO A 73 -1.48 -19.87 -0.74
N ALA A 74 -1.41 -19.13 -1.85
CA ALA A 74 -2.18 -19.47 -3.02
C ALA A 74 -1.66 -20.81 -3.59
N VAL A 75 -2.56 -21.74 -3.87
CA VAL A 75 -2.21 -23.06 -4.40
C VAL A 75 -1.71 -22.90 -5.83
N PRO A 76 -0.49 -23.38 -6.18
CA PRO A 76 -0.05 -23.44 -7.57
C PRO A 76 -0.99 -24.34 -8.36
N VAL A 77 -1.31 -23.95 -9.60
CA VAL A 77 -2.07 -24.80 -10.54
C VAL A 77 -1.28 -24.78 -11.82
N GLU A 78 -0.99 -25.98 -12.32
CA GLU A 78 -0.23 -26.16 -13.55
C GLU A 78 -1.04 -25.73 -14.77
N PHE A 79 -0.35 -25.49 -15.87
CA PHE A 79 -1.02 -25.14 -17.12
C PHE A 79 -1.91 -26.29 -17.58
N GLY A 80 -3.20 -26.00 -17.81
CA GLY A 80 -4.19 -26.97 -18.27
C GLY A 80 -4.98 -27.70 -17.18
N GLU A 81 -4.66 -27.45 -15.90
CA GLU A 81 -5.46 -27.94 -14.77
C GLU A 81 -6.65 -27.03 -14.47
N GLU A 82 -7.67 -27.60 -13.83
CA GLU A 82 -8.84 -26.86 -13.36
C GLU A 82 -8.42 -25.82 -12.31
N HIS A 83 -8.89 -24.59 -12.47
CA HIS A 83 -8.63 -23.54 -11.49
C HIS A 83 -9.52 -23.70 -10.26
N PRO A 84 -9.03 -23.33 -9.06
CA PRO A 84 -9.85 -23.30 -7.85
C PRO A 84 -10.98 -22.27 -8.01
N PRO A 85 -11.95 -22.25 -7.08
CA PRO A 85 -13.00 -21.23 -7.06
C PRO A 85 -12.43 -19.81 -7.20
N LEU A 86 -13.16 -18.91 -7.86
CA LEU A 86 -12.68 -17.58 -8.22
C LEU A 86 -12.06 -16.80 -7.05
N ALA A 87 -12.67 -16.86 -5.87
CA ALA A 87 -12.19 -16.19 -4.67
C ALA A 87 -10.78 -16.64 -4.23
N GLU A 88 -10.41 -17.89 -4.51
CA GLU A 88 -9.08 -18.42 -4.27
C GLU A 88 -8.15 -18.16 -5.46
N HIS A 89 -8.67 -18.32 -6.67
CA HIS A 89 -7.92 -18.12 -7.91
C HIS A 89 -7.41 -16.69 -8.05
N VAL A 90 -8.23 -15.69 -7.71
CA VAL A 90 -7.88 -14.27 -7.84
C VAL A 90 -6.67 -13.87 -6.98
N ARG A 91 -6.43 -14.59 -5.87
CA ARG A 91 -5.28 -14.35 -4.97
C ARG A 91 -3.94 -14.75 -5.59
N ARG A 92 -3.96 -15.52 -6.70
CA ARG A 92 -2.77 -15.88 -7.47
C ARG A 92 -2.36 -14.81 -8.47
N MET A 93 -3.27 -13.89 -8.76
CA MET A 93 -3.03 -12.82 -9.73
C MET A 93 -2.38 -11.62 -9.05
N ALA A 94 -1.39 -11.02 -9.71
CA ALA A 94 -0.66 -9.90 -9.16
C ALA A 94 -1.54 -8.66 -9.07
N GLY A 95 -1.69 -8.10 -7.87
CA GLY A 95 -2.52 -6.93 -7.60
C GLY A 95 -3.56 -7.21 -6.52
N GLY A 96 -4.06 -8.44 -6.45
CA GLY A 96 -5.10 -8.90 -5.53
C GLY A 96 -5.02 -8.34 -4.11
N ALA A 97 -6.17 -7.96 -3.58
CA ALA A 97 -6.32 -7.44 -2.23
C ALA A 97 -7.61 -7.95 -1.59
N THR A 98 -7.72 -7.81 -0.27
CA THR A 98 -8.90 -8.29 0.47
C THR A 98 -9.67 -7.17 1.14
N HIS A 99 -9.04 -6.03 1.41
CA HIS A 99 -9.63 -4.93 2.15
C HIS A 99 -9.29 -3.57 1.55
N LEU A 100 -10.26 -2.66 1.60
CA LEU A 100 -10.02 -1.23 1.52
C LEU A 100 -10.18 -0.67 2.94
N LEU A 101 -9.15 -0.01 3.46
CA LEU A 101 -9.14 0.53 4.83
C LEU A 101 -8.98 2.04 4.78
N GLU A 102 -9.82 2.76 5.52
CA GLU A 102 -9.56 4.15 5.89
C GLU A 102 -8.98 4.17 7.30
N VAL A 103 -7.82 4.81 7.45
CA VAL A 103 -7.03 4.82 8.67
C VAL A 103 -6.72 6.26 9.03
N ASP A 104 -6.96 6.64 10.27
CA ASP A 104 -6.66 7.99 10.75
C ASP A 104 -5.15 8.21 10.94
N TRP A 105 -4.79 9.43 11.34
CA TRP A 105 -3.40 9.81 11.56
C TRP A 105 -2.69 8.92 12.58
N ASP A 106 -3.38 8.44 13.61
CA ASP A 106 -2.80 7.62 14.67
C ASP A 106 -2.71 6.13 14.31
N GLY A 107 -3.16 5.74 13.11
CA GLY A 107 -3.13 4.35 12.67
C GLY A 107 -4.36 3.53 13.05
N LYS A 108 -5.43 4.18 13.52
CA LYS A 108 -6.69 3.50 13.83
C LYS A 108 -7.55 3.40 12.59
N VAL A 109 -8.08 2.21 12.33
CA VAL A 109 -9.07 1.99 11.26
C VAL A 109 -10.37 2.68 11.65
N VAL A 110 -10.81 3.63 10.82
CA VAL A 110 -12.06 4.39 11.01
C VAL A 110 -13.16 3.96 10.03
N TRP A 111 -12.79 3.29 8.94
CA TRP A 111 -13.71 2.64 8.02
C TRP A 111 -13.03 1.48 7.30
N SER A 112 -13.80 0.47 6.90
CA SER A 112 -13.31 -0.70 6.19
C SER A 112 -14.34 -1.25 5.22
N TYR A 113 -13.86 -1.78 4.10
CA TYR A 113 -14.65 -2.57 3.17
C TYR A 113 -13.91 -3.84 2.78
N GLU A 114 -14.58 -4.98 2.92
CA GLU A 114 -14.05 -6.30 2.61
C GLU A 114 -14.52 -6.74 1.22
N ASN A 115 -13.58 -7.08 0.36
CA ASN A 115 -13.87 -7.66 -0.95
C ASN A 115 -12.70 -8.52 -1.40
N VAL A 116 -12.88 -9.84 -1.33
CA VAL A 116 -11.87 -10.83 -1.74
C VAL A 116 -11.59 -10.85 -3.24
N LEU A 117 -12.42 -10.19 -4.05
CA LEU A 117 -12.27 -10.09 -5.51
C LEU A 117 -11.61 -8.76 -5.96
N MET A 118 -11.25 -7.88 -5.03
CA MET A 118 -10.57 -6.63 -5.36
C MET A 118 -9.16 -6.89 -5.92
N HIS A 119 -8.77 -6.12 -6.92
CA HIS A 119 -7.51 -6.35 -7.66
C HIS A 119 -6.61 -5.12 -7.72
N HIS A 120 -6.75 -4.24 -8.72
CA HIS A 120 -5.69 -3.26 -9.00
C HIS A 120 -5.81 -1.93 -8.27
N ASP A 121 -6.97 -1.28 -8.35
CA ASP A 121 -7.15 0.13 -8.01
C ASP A 121 -8.52 0.38 -7.36
N PHE A 122 -8.66 1.56 -6.80
CA PHE A 122 -9.79 2.14 -6.11
C PHE A 122 -9.68 3.66 -6.29
N ASP A 123 -10.84 4.31 -6.34
CA ASP A 123 -10.93 5.75 -6.26
C ASP A 123 -12.06 6.15 -5.32
N ARG A 124 -11.88 7.24 -4.59
CA ARG A 124 -12.93 7.77 -3.72
C ARG A 124 -13.64 8.88 -4.47
N LEU A 125 -14.88 8.59 -4.87
CA LEU A 125 -15.74 9.55 -5.54
C LEU A 125 -16.30 10.58 -4.55
N GLU A 126 -16.74 11.74 -5.06
CA GLU A 126 -17.18 12.90 -4.27
C GLU A 126 -18.64 12.79 -3.74
N ASN A 127 -19.29 11.64 -3.91
CA ASN A 127 -20.73 11.47 -3.74
C ASN A 127 -21.23 11.44 -2.29
#